data_AF-A0A7X4EEN8-F1
#
_entry.id   AF-A0A7X4EEN8-F1
#
_cell.length_a   1.000
_cell.length_b   1.000
_cell.length_c   1.000
_cell.angle_alpha   90.00
_cell.angle_beta   90.00
_cell.angle_gamma   90.00
#
_symmetry.space_group_name_H-M   'P 1'
#
loop_
_entity.id
_entity.type
_entity.pdbx_description
1 polymer ?
#
loop_
_entity_poly.entity_id
_entity_poly.type
_entity_poly.pdbx_seq_one_letter_code
_entity_poly.pdbx_strand_id
1 'polypeptide(L)'
;CTEGFVSLLEPFIDTVVICTMTALVIITTIYDPALADTGITGIEMTKTAFESTLSWSPVPLSVAAVMFAFSTMISWSYYGLKALTYLTGQHRPVETGFKLFFCGFVVLGASINLGALIDLSDAMIYVVAIPNLMGLYLLAPALRREVLSYRERLGRY
;
A
#
# COMPACT_ATOMS: atom_id res chain seq x y z
N CYS A 1 19.72 -11.72 3.10
CA CYS A 1 20.07 -10.30 3.38
C CYS A 1 20.06 -9.40 2.15
N THR A 2 20.52 -9.83 0.97
CA THR A 2 20.39 -9.03 -0.28
C THR A 2 18.94 -8.65 -0.59
N GLU A 3 18.03 -9.63 -0.52
CA GLU A 3 16.60 -9.41 -0.76
C GLU A 3 15.96 -8.45 0.26
N GLY A 4 16.46 -8.41 1.50
CA GLY A 4 15.99 -7.47 2.53
C GLY A 4 16.36 -6.02 2.23
N PHE A 5 17.54 -5.77 1.67
CA PHE A 5 17.92 -4.42 1.21
C PHE A 5 17.11 -4.00 -0.02
N VAL A 6 16.81 -4.93 -0.94
CA VAL A 6 15.94 -4.65 -2.10
C VAL A 6 14.52 -4.33 -1.64
N SER A 7 13.98 -5.08 -0.68
CA SER A 7 12.65 -4.86 -0.12
C SER A 7 12.50 -3.51 0.62
N LEU A 8 13.60 -2.95 1.15
CA LEU A 8 13.59 -1.61 1.77
C LEU A 8 13.62 -0.47 0.74
N LEU A 9 14.10 -0.73 -0.47
CA LEU A 9 14.16 0.28 -1.53
C LEU A 9 12.76 0.54 -2.13
N GLU A 10 11.90 -0.46 -2.16
CA GLU A 10 10.51 -0.37 -2.62
C GLU A 10 9.70 0.71 -1.88
N PRO A 11 9.57 0.71 -0.53
CA PRO A 11 8.87 1.77 0.19
C PRO A 11 9.61 3.12 0.17
N PHE A 12 10.94 3.13 0.00
CA PHE A 12 11.69 4.39 -0.13
C PHE A 12 11.30 5.12 -1.41
N ILE A 13 11.27 4.43 -2.55
CA ILE A 13 10.85 5.03 -3.82
C ILE A 13 9.38 5.46 -3.76
N ASP A 14 8.49 4.61 -3.23
CA ASP A 14 7.07 4.91 -3.15
C ASP A 14 6.75 6.12 -2.23
N THR A 15 7.17 6.06 -0.96
CA THR A 15 6.78 7.07 0.03
C THR A 15 7.63 8.34 0.00
N VAL A 16 8.95 8.21 -0.19
CA VAL A 16 9.86 9.37 -0.09
C VAL A 16 9.97 10.10 -1.41
N VAL A 17 9.91 9.41 -2.55
CA VAL A 17 10.04 10.04 -3.86
C VAL A 17 8.67 10.29 -4.49
N ILE A 18 7.84 9.26 -4.64
CA ILE A 18 6.59 9.38 -5.39
C ILE A 18 5.54 10.15 -4.59
N CYS A 19 5.23 9.74 -3.35
CA CYS A 19 4.21 10.43 -2.55
C CYS A 19 4.58 11.89 -2.24
N THR A 20 5.86 12.22 -2.03
CA THR A 20 6.28 13.60 -1.78
C THR A 20 6.14 14.48 -3.03
N MET A 21 6.48 13.96 -4.21
CA MET A 21 6.28 14.67 -5.48
C MET A 21 4.79 14.96 -5.71
N THR A 22 3.92 13.98 -5.53
CA THR A 22 2.47 14.17 -5.66
C THR A 22 1.93 15.17 -4.63
N ALA A 23 2.36 15.06 -3.37
CA ALA A 23 1.95 15.99 -2.32
C ALA A 23 2.41 17.43 -2.62
N LEU A 24 3.63 17.62 -3.14
CA LEU A 24 4.13 18.94 -3.52
C LEU A 24 3.30 19.55 -4.65
N VAL A 25 2.91 18.75 -5.66
CA VAL A 25 2.03 19.22 -6.75
C VAL A 25 0.67 19.62 -6.18
N ILE A 26 0.06 18.82 -5.31
CA ILE A 26 -1.22 19.14 -4.68
C ILE A 26 -1.13 20.46 -3.89
N ILE A 27 -0.11 20.64 -3.05
CA ILE A 27 0.05 21.83 -2.20
C ILE A 27 0.29 23.10 -3.03
N THR A 28 1.01 23.01 -4.15
CA THR A 28 1.34 24.18 -4.98
C THR A 28 0.21 24.60 -5.92
N THR A 29 -0.70 23.69 -6.26
CA THR A 29 -1.80 23.92 -7.21
C THR A 29 -3.11 24.24 -6.52
N ILE A 30 -3.40 23.57 -5.40
CA ILE A 30 -4.59 23.80 -4.58
C ILE A 30 -4.25 24.87 -3.53
N TYR A 31 -3.99 26.10 -3.97
CA TYR A 31 -3.92 27.27 -3.07
C TYR A 31 -5.29 27.93 -2.88
N ASP A 32 -6.27 27.60 -3.72
CA ASP A 32 -7.60 28.19 -3.68
C ASP A 32 -8.49 27.47 -2.64
N PRO A 33 -8.87 28.14 -1.52
CA PRO A 33 -9.70 27.54 -0.47
C PRO A 33 -11.09 27.12 -0.97
N ALA A 34 -11.52 27.60 -2.14
CA ALA A 34 -12.78 27.18 -2.75
C ALA A 34 -12.78 25.71 -3.20
N LEU A 35 -11.62 25.13 -3.55
CA LEU A 35 -11.54 23.73 -3.98
C LEU A 35 -11.49 22.76 -2.80
N ALA A 36 -10.96 23.19 -1.65
CA ALA A 36 -10.88 22.38 -0.43
C ALA A 36 -12.25 22.05 0.18
N ASP A 37 -13.27 22.87 -0.07
CA ASP A 37 -14.63 22.70 0.48
C ASP A 37 -15.58 21.93 -0.45
N THR A 38 -15.13 21.57 -1.66
CA THR A 38 -15.99 20.92 -2.68
C THR A 38 -16.30 19.44 -2.41
N GLY A 39 -15.78 18.86 -1.32
CA GLY A 39 -15.98 17.43 -1.00
C GLY A 39 -15.25 16.46 -1.95
N ILE A 40 -14.38 16.96 -2.83
CA ILE A 40 -13.54 16.14 -3.71
C ILE A 40 -12.47 15.45 -2.86
N THR A 41 -12.39 14.11 -2.91
CA THR A 41 -11.47 13.32 -2.08
C THR A 41 -10.68 12.29 -2.90
N GLY A 42 -9.53 11.87 -2.36
CA GLY A 42 -8.72 10.79 -2.94
C GLY A 42 -8.16 11.10 -4.34
N ILE A 43 -8.33 10.17 -5.27
CA ILE A 43 -7.76 10.23 -6.63
C ILE A 43 -8.30 11.43 -7.43
N GLU A 44 -9.55 11.82 -7.18
CA GLU A 44 -10.18 12.95 -7.88
C GLU A 44 -9.47 14.27 -7.55
N MET A 45 -9.07 14.47 -6.29
CA MET A 45 -8.33 15.66 -5.86
C MET A 45 -6.98 15.76 -6.58
N THR A 46 -6.23 14.66 -6.65
CA THR A 46 -4.95 14.61 -7.35
C THR A 46 -5.12 14.86 -8.86
N LYS A 47 -6.18 14.30 -9.47
CA LYS A 47 -6.47 14.52 -10.88
C LYS A 47 -6.71 16.00 -11.18
N THR A 48 -7.53 16.68 -10.39
CA THR A 48 -7.84 18.11 -10.55
C THR A 48 -6.60 18.99 -10.30
N ALA A 49 -5.79 18.66 -9.29
CA ALA A 49 -4.52 19.33 -9.04
C ALA A 49 -3.59 19.28 -10.26
N PHE A 50 -3.39 18.10 -10.84
CA PHE A 50 -2.54 17.94 -12.02
C PHE A 50 -3.13 18.56 -13.28
N GLU A 51 -4.45 18.53 -13.46
CA GLU A 51 -5.15 19.18 -14.59
C GLU A 51 -4.91 20.69 -14.62
N SER A 52 -4.88 21.34 -13.45
CA SER A 52 -4.66 22.78 -13.33
C SER A 52 -3.27 23.23 -13.81
N THR A 53 -2.27 22.35 -13.74
CA THR A 53 -0.89 22.64 -14.19
C THR A 53 -0.61 22.12 -15.59
N LEU A 54 -1.12 20.93 -15.92
CA LEU A 54 -0.97 20.28 -17.22
C LEU A 54 -2.31 19.68 -17.65
N SER A 55 -2.97 20.33 -18.60
CA SER A 55 -4.28 19.92 -19.13
C SER A 55 -4.32 18.53 -19.81
N TRP A 56 -3.17 17.96 -20.17
CA TRP A 56 -3.06 16.61 -20.73
C TRP A 56 -2.71 15.52 -19.69
N SER A 57 -2.31 15.91 -18.47
CA SER A 57 -1.85 15.01 -17.41
C SER A 57 -2.92 14.05 -16.83
N PRO A 58 -4.23 14.40 -16.76
CA PRO A 58 -5.23 13.56 -16.12
C PRO A 58 -5.40 12.16 -16.73
N VAL A 59 -5.24 12.02 -18.04
CA VAL A 59 -5.43 10.75 -18.76
C VAL A 59 -4.36 9.72 -18.38
N PRO A 60 -3.05 9.98 -18.54
CA PRO A 60 -2.02 9.04 -18.14
C PRO A 60 -2.01 8.77 -16.62
N LEU A 61 -2.32 9.78 -15.79
CA LEU A 61 -2.39 9.60 -14.35
C LEU A 61 -3.52 8.65 -13.93
N SER A 62 -4.69 8.76 -14.56
CA SER A 62 -5.82 7.86 -14.28
C SER A 62 -5.52 6.42 -14.69
N VAL A 63 -4.84 6.20 -15.83
CA VAL A 63 -4.41 4.87 -16.25
C VAL A 63 -3.41 4.27 -15.27
N ALA A 64 -2.40 5.05 -14.86
CA ALA A 64 -1.42 4.61 -13.86
C ALA A 64 -2.08 4.28 -12.51
N ALA A 65 -3.04 5.10 -12.05
CA ALA A 65 -3.77 4.86 -10.81
C ALA A 65 -4.58 3.55 -10.84
N VAL A 66 -5.24 3.24 -11.97
CA VAL A 66 -5.95 1.97 -12.12
C VAL A 66 -5.00 0.77 -12.09
N MET A 67 -3.85 0.87 -12.77
CA MET A 67 -2.83 -0.19 -12.73
C MET A 67 -2.26 -0.40 -11.32
N PHE A 68 -2.01 0.70 -10.59
CA PHE A 68 -1.55 0.64 -9.21
C PHE A 68 -2.59 0.00 -8.29
N ALA A 69 -3.85 0.43 -8.38
CA ALA A 69 -4.94 -0.16 -7.60
C ALA A 69 -5.09 -1.66 -7.88
N PHE A 70 -4.99 -2.07 -9.15
CA PHE A 70 -5.06 -3.47 -9.53
C PHE A 70 -3.91 -4.31 -8.97
N SER A 71 -2.68 -3.80 -9.07
CA SER A 71 -1.50 -4.45 -8.48
C SER A 71 -1.67 -4.66 -6.97
N THR A 72 -2.11 -3.61 -6.26
CA THR A 72 -2.35 -3.65 -4.82
C THR A 72 -3.43 -4.67 -4.47
N MET A 73 -4.55 -4.71 -5.21
CA MET A 73 -5.60 -5.71 -4.99
C MET A 73 -5.09 -7.15 -5.14
N ILE A 74 -4.22 -7.41 -6.13
CA ILE A 74 -3.62 -8.75 -6.32
C ILE A 74 -2.72 -9.10 -5.14
N SER A 75 -1.82 -8.20 -4.74
CA SER A 75 -0.89 -8.44 -3.63
C SER A 75 -1.63 -8.71 -2.32
N TRP A 76 -2.65 -7.92 -1.99
CA TRP A 76 -3.46 -8.12 -0.79
C TRP A 76 -4.31 -9.40 -0.85
N SER A 77 -4.88 -9.73 -2.01
CA SER A 77 -5.57 -11.01 -2.19
C SER A 77 -4.62 -12.19 -1.96
N TYR A 78 -3.39 -12.11 -2.46
CA TYR A 78 -2.38 -13.15 -2.27
C TYR A 78 -1.95 -13.27 -0.80
N TYR A 79 -1.67 -12.16 -0.11
CA TYR A 79 -1.31 -12.17 1.30
C TYR A 79 -2.45 -12.73 2.17
N GLY A 80 -3.69 -12.32 1.92
CA GLY A 80 -4.86 -12.84 2.62
C GLY A 80 -5.08 -14.34 2.38
N LEU A 81 -4.92 -14.80 1.14
CA LEU A 81 -5.01 -16.22 0.81
C LEU A 81 -3.93 -17.04 1.53
N LYS A 82 -2.69 -16.55 1.58
CA LYS A 82 -1.60 -17.23 2.30
C LYS A 82 -1.85 -17.28 3.80
N ALA A 83 -2.32 -16.19 4.40
CA ALA A 83 -2.70 -16.15 5.81
C ALA A 83 -3.82 -17.14 6.14
N LEU A 84 -4.85 -17.21 5.29
CA LEU A 84 -5.95 -18.17 5.46
C LEU A 84 -5.45 -19.62 5.30
N THR A 85 -4.67 -19.89 4.26
CA THR A 85 -4.12 -21.21 3.98
C THR A 85 -3.18 -21.69 5.10
N TYR A 86 -2.47 -20.77 5.76
CA TYR A 86 -1.67 -21.06 6.94
C TYR A 86 -2.52 -21.52 8.14
N LEU A 87 -3.71 -20.94 8.32
CA LEU A 87 -4.61 -21.25 9.43
C LEU A 87 -5.45 -22.52 9.19
N THR A 88 -5.98 -22.70 7.97
CA THR A 88 -6.96 -23.75 7.66
C THR A 88 -6.36 -24.95 6.92
N GLY A 89 -5.10 -24.88 6.50
CA GLY A 89 -4.48 -25.87 5.61
C GLY A 89 -4.78 -25.64 4.12
N GLN A 90 -4.01 -26.31 3.25
CA GLN A 90 -4.13 -26.20 1.79
C GLN A 90 -5.30 -27.02 1.25
N HIS A 91 -6.46 -26.38 1.16
CA HIS A 91 -7.65 -26.96 0.56
C HIS A 91 -8.16 -26.08 -0.60
N ARG A 92 -8.31 -26.70 -1.79
CA ARG A 92 -8.91 -26.05 -2.98
C ARG A 92 -10.24 -25.32 -2.72
N PRO A 93 -11.22 -25.88 -1.97
CA PRO A 93 -12.46 -25.16 -1.71
C PRO A 93 -12.27 -23.88 -0.88
N VAL A 94 -11.29 -23.85 0.02
CA VAL A 94 -10.98 -22.67 0.84
C VAL A 94 -10.40 -21.55 -0.01
N GLU A 95 -9.49 -21.90 -0.94
CA GLU A 95 -8.91 -20.93 -1.88
C GLU A 95 -9.97 -20.30 -2.80
N THR A 96 -10.84 -21.12 -3.38
CA THR A 96 -11.93 -20.61 -4.25
C THR A 96 -12.93 -19.78 -3.45
N GLY A 97 -13.27 -20.20 -2.23
CA GLY A 97 -14.14 -19.43 -1.32
C GLY A 97 -13.57 -18.07 -0.99
N PHE A 98 -12.27 -17.99 -0.65
CA PHE A 98 -11.59 -16.73 -0.36
C PHE A 98 -11.56 -15.78 -1.56
N LYS A 99 -11.26 -16.30 -2.76
CA LYS A 99 -11.26 -15.49 -4.00
C LYS A 99 -12.65 -14.90 -4.29
N LEU A 100 -13.71 -15.68 -4.11
CA LEU A 100 -15.08 -15.23 -4.31
C LEU A 100 -15.48 -14.17 -3.26
N PHE A 101 -15.14 -14.42 -2.00
CA PHE A 101 -15.34 -13.48 -0.90
C PHE A 101 -14.61 -12.15 -1.14
N PHE A 102 -13.33 -12.21 -1.53
CA PHE A 102 -12.52 -11.03 -1.84
C PHE A 102 -13.13 -10.21 -2.98
N CYS A 103 -13.55 -10.86 -4.07
CA CYS A 103 -14.22 -10.19 -5.19
C CYS A 103 -15.52 -9.50 -4.75
N GLY A 104 -16.33 -10.16 -3.91
CA GLY A 104 -17.54 -9.55 -3.33
C GLY A 104 -17.23 -8.32 -2.49
N PHE A 105 -16.20 -8.39 -1.65
CA PHE A 105 -15.76 -7.25 -0.83
C PHE A 105 -15.22 -6.08 -1.66
N VAL A 106 -14.59 -6.32 -2.81
CA VAL A 106 -14.17 -5.25 -3.72
C VAL A 106 -15.38 -4.47 -4.25
N VAL A 107 -16.46 -5.16 -4.63
CA VAL A 107 -17.70 -4.50 -5.09
C VAL A 107 -18.36 -3.70 -3.97
N LEU A 108 -18.39 -4.26 -2.75
CA LEU A 108 -18.91 -3.55 -1.59
C LEU A 108 -18.05 -2.34 -1.23
N GLY A 109 -16.73 -2.47 -1.27
CA GLY A 109 -15.79 -1.39 -0.98
C GLY A 109 -15.94 -0.22 -1.96
N ALA A 110 -16.21 -0.49 -3.24
CA ALA A 110 -16.51 0.54 -4.23
C ALA A 110 -17.82 1.31 -3.95
N SER A 111 -18.70 0.78 -3.10
CA SER A 111 -20.01 1.38 -2.77
C SER A 111 -20.03 2.11 -1.42
N ILE A 112 -18.96 2.02 -0.61
CA ILE A 112 -18.85 2.62 0.72
C ILE A 112 -18.17 3.99 0.62
N ASN A 113 -18.50 4.91 1.54
CA ASN A 113 -17.82 6.20 1.62
C ASN A 113 -16.32 6.03 1.92
N LEU A 114 -15.48 6.76 1.18
CA LEU A 114 -14.02 6.67 1.26
C LEU A 114 -13.49 6.88 2.68
N GLY A 115 -14.03 7.84 3.44
CA GLY A 115 -13.57 8.12 4.80
C GLY A 115 -13.79 6.94 5.75
N ALA A 116 -15.02 6.42 5.77
CA ALA A 116 -15.36 5.25 6.59
C ALA A 116 -14.54 4.00 6.20
N LEU A 117 -14.22 3.83 4.91
CA LEU A 117 -13.38 2.75 4.43
C LEU A 117 -11.92 2.90 4.91
N ILE A 118 -11.37 4.11 4.88
CA ILE A 118 -10.01 4.40 5.37
C ILE A 118 -9.94 4.16 6.88
N ASP A 119 -10.87 4.68 7.67
CA ASP A 119 -10.90 4.50 9.13
C ASP A 119 -10.94 3.01 9.52
N LEU A 120 -11.77 2.22 8.82
CA LEU A 120 -11.84 0.78 9.03
C LEU A 120 -10.53 0.09 8.64
N SER A 121 -9.93 0.49 7.51
CA SER A 121 -8.67 -0.10 7.01
C SER A 121 -7.51 0.16 7.97
N ASP A 122 -7.39 1.38 8.48
CA ASP A 122 -6.36 1.75 9.45
C ASP A 122 -6.52 0.93 10.74
N ALA A 123 -7.75 0.80 11.25
CA ALA A 123 -8.02 -0.03 12.42
C ALA A 123 -7.57 -1.49 12.21
N MET A 124 -7.86 -2.09 11.05
CA MET A 124 -7.43 -3.46 10.73
C MET A 124 -5.91 -3.57 10.60
N ILE A 125 -5.24 -2.61 9.95
CA ILE A 125 -3.78 -2.59 9.82
C ILE A 125 -3.14 -2.48 11.20
N TYR A 126 -3.67 -1.65 12.11
CA TYR A 126 -3.17 -1.56 13.47
C TYR A 126 -3.24 -2.89 14.23
N VAL A 127 -4.36 -3.61 14.10
CA VAL A 127 -4.53 -4.93 14.72
C VAL A 127 -3.47 -5.93 14.24
N VAL A 128 -3.11 -5.91 12.96
CA VAL A 128 -2.07 -6.78 12.38
C VAL A 128 -0.66 -6.30 12.73
N ALA A 129 -0.45 -4.98 12.80
CA ALA A 129 0.85 -4.38 13.02
C ALA A 129 1.38 -4.61 14.46
N ILE A 130 0.51 -4.51 15.48
CA ILE A 130 0.91 -4.67 16.88
C ILE A 130 1.65 -6.01 17.15
N PRO A 131 1.07 -7.19 16.85
CA PRO A 131 1.76 -8.46 17.09
C PRO A 131 3.01 -8.62 16.21
N ASN A 132 3.00 -8.09 14.98
CA ASN A 132 4.16 -8.13 14.09
C ASN A 132 5.34 -7.33 14.67
N LEU A 133 5.08 -6.10 15.14
CA LEU A 133 6.07 -5.23 15.76
C LEU A 133 6.62 -5.82 17.06
N MET A 134 5.77 -6.43 17.89
CA MET A 134 6.21 -7.14 19.09
C MET A 134 7.14 -8.32 18.74
N GLY A 135 6.77 -9.11 17.74
CA GLY A 135 7.61 -10.21 17.24
C GLY A 135 8.96 -9.70 16.74
N LEU A 136 8.95 -8.64 15.92
CA LEU A 136 10.18 -8.02 15.40
C LEU A 136 11.07 -7.51 16.53
N TYR A 137 10.51 -6.91 17.59
CA TYR A 137 11.28 -6.43 18.74
C TYR A 137 11.98 -7.58 19.48
N LEU A 138 11.30 -8.71 19.68
CA LEU A 138 11.88 -9.89 20.31
C LEU A 138 12.95 -10.56 19.43
N LEU A 139 12.76 -10.54 18.09
CA LEU A 139 13.67 -11.12 17.10
C LEU A 139 14.81 -10.17 16.69
N ALA A 140 14.74 -8.89 17.05
CA ALA A 140 15.76 -7.87 16.76
C ALA A 140 17.21 -8.29 17.09
N PRO A 141 17.52 -8.94 18.24
CA PRO A 141 18.89 -9.39 18.52
C PRO A 141 19.36 -10.50 17.56
N ALA A 142 18.47 -11.40 17.14
CA ALA A 142 18.80 -12.44 16.16
C ALA A 142 19.03 -11.83 14.77
N LEU A 143 18.16 -10.90 14.36
CA LEU A 143 18.29 -10.16 13.10
C LEU A 143 19.61 -9.38 13.05
N ARG A 144 19.98 -8.72 14.15
CA ARG A 144 21.25 -7.98 14.24
C ARG A 144 22.47 -8.86 14.04
N ARG A 145 22.47 -10.10 14.55
CA ARG A 145 23.56 -11.07 14.36
C ARG A 145 23.71 -11.47 12.89
N GLU A 146 22.59 -11.76 12.22
CA GLU A 146 22.58 -12.10 10.78
C GLU A 146 23.06 -10.94 9.90
N VAL A 147 22.61 -9.71 10.18
CA VAL A 147 23.04 -8.52 9.43
C VAL A 147 24.54 -8.27 9.61
N LEU A 148 25.07 -8.41 10.83
CA LEU A 148 26.51 -8.26 11.09
C LEU A 148 27.33 -9.34 10.37
N SER A 149 26.92 -10.61 10.46
CA SER A 149 27.58 -11.71 9.75
C SER A 149 27.59 -11.51 8.23
N TYR A 150 26.47 -11.01 7.67
CA TYR A 150 26.38 -10.70 6.26
C TYR A 150 27.30 -9.54 5.83
N ARG A 151 27.41 -8.50 6.67
CA ARG A 151 28.30 -7.35 6.43
C ARG A 151 29.78 -7.74 6.50
N GLU A 152 30.17 -8.64 7.40
CA GLU A 152 31.53 -9.18 7.48
C GLU A 152 31.90 -10.03 6.25
N ARG A 153 30.93 -10.78 5.70
CA ARG A 153 31.12 -11.54 4.46
C ARG A 153 31.28 -10.64 3.22
N LEU A 154 30.61 -9.49 3.19
CA LEU A 154 30.72 -8.50 2.12
C LEU A 154 32.04 -7.73 2.14
N GLY A 155 32.59 -7.43 3.32
CA GLY A 155 33.89 -6.74 3.45
C GLY A 155 35.12 -7.62 3.13
N ARG A 156 34.90 -8.88 2.74
CA ARG A 156 35.94 -9.85 2.35
C ARG A 156 36.12 -9.97 0.83
N TYR A 157 35.43 -9.15 0.06
CA TYR A 157 35.58 -8.91 -1.38
C TYR A 157 35.86 -7.44 -1.63
#